data_AF-J7QNR4-F1
#
_entry.id   AF-J7QNR4-F1
#
_cell.length_a   1.000
_cell.length_b   1.000
_cell.length_c   1.000
_cell.angle_alpha   90.00
_cell.angle_beta   90.00
_cell.angle_gamma   90.00
#
_symmetry.space_group_name_H-M   'P 1'
#
loop_
_entity.id
_entity.type
_entity.pdbx_description
1 polymer ?
#
loop_
_entity_poly.entity_id
_entity_poly.type
_entity_poly.pdbx_seq_one_letter_code
_entity_poly.pdbx_strand_id
1 'polypeptide(L)'
;MGEANDVMPIMLGGYRAEENIRQIRDGGESFLVISVPMSLLSAHEAQALTNHGQSLAQPRSRGGLSACEAVAILEDRPWRRMSKVEANRSLRAAIAATDSESHHG
;
A
#
# COMPACT_ATOMS: atom_id res chain seq x y z
N MET A 1 3.31 -6.15 -26.24
CA MET A 1 3.35 -5.08 -25.22
C MET A 1 3.16 -5.78 -23.89
N GLY A 2 4.18 -5.81 -23.03
CA GLY A 2 4.05 -6.47 -21.72
C GLY A 2 2.96 -5.77 -20.93
N GLU A 3 2.03 -6.53 -20.36
CA GLU A 3 1.07 -5.99 -19.40
C GLU A 3 1.90 -5.30 -18.30
N ALA A 4 1.74 -3.98 -18.19
CA ALA A 4 2.31 -3.28 -17.05
C ALA A 4 1.70 -3.94 -15.81
N ASN A 5 2.54 -4.52 -14.94
CA ASN A 5 2.09 -5.05 -13.65
C ASN A 5 1.11 -4.05 -13.03
N ASP A 6 -0.14 -4.48 -12.91
CA ASP A 6 -1.21 -3.57 -12.51
C ASP A 6 -1.04 -3.27 -11.02
N VAL A 7 -0.45 -2.12 -10.71
CA VAL A 7 -0.08 -1.75 -9.34
C VAL A 7 -0.69 -0.41 -8.94
N MET A 8 -1.01 -0.31 -7.65
CA MET A 8 -1.32 0.93 -6.95
C MET A 8 -0.02 1.56 -6.44
N PRO A 9 0.34 2.79 -6.86
CA PRO A 9 1.48 3.50 -6.29
C PRO A 9 1.25 3.80 -4.81
N ILE A 10 2.32 3.71 -4.00
CA ILE A 10 2.34 4.16 -2.62
C ILE A 10 3.06 5.49 -2.51
N MET A 11 2.32 6.51 -2.07
CA MET A 11 2.82 7.87 -1.93
C MET A 11 3.85 7.98 -0.81
N LEU A 12 5.07 8.39 -1.18
CA LEU A 12 6.16 8.68 -0.24
C LEU A 12 6.12 10.11 0.34
N GLY A 13 5.04 10.86 0.11
CA GLY A 13 4.85 12.18 0.72
C GLY A 13 5.54 13.35 0.01
N GLY A 14 5.68 13.29 -1.32
CA GLY A 14 6.12 14.40 -2.16
C GLY A 14 7.45 15.01 -1.70
N TYR A 15 7.43 16.28 -1.31
CA TYR A 15 8.60 17.04 -0.83
C TYR A 15 9.22 16.50 0.48
N ARG A 16 8.52 15.62 1.21
CA ARG A 16 9.03 14.95 2.42
C ARG A 16 9.51 13.52 2.19
N ALA A 17 9.69 13.11 0.93
CA ALA A 17 10.11 11.74 0.60
C ALA A 17 11.37 11.34 1.36
N GLU A 18 12.40 12.19 1.38
CA GLU A 18 13.65 11.89 2.10
C GLU A 18 13.45 11.70 3.60
N GLU A 19 12.65 12.56 4.25
CA GLU A 19 12.35 12.45 5.67
C GLU A 19 11.61 11.15 5.98
N ASN A 20 10.61 10.81 5.17
CA ASN A 20 9.86 9.57 5.33
C ASN A 20 10.75 8.33 5.14
N ILE A 21 11.65 8.35 4.14
CA ILE A 21 12.62 7.28 3.90
C ILE A 21 13.58 7.15 5.09
N ARG A 22 14.09 8.27 5.61
CA ARG A 22 14.95 8.27 6.81
C ARG A 22 14.22 7.68 8.01
N GLN A 23 12.97 8.08 8.28
CA GLN A 23 12.19 7.53 9.38
C GLN A 23 11.98 6.01 9.25
N ILE A 24 11.69 5.52 8.04
CA ILE A 24 11.51 4.09 7.77
C ILE A 24 12.81 3.33 8.04
N ARG A 25 13.94 3.82 7.52
CA ARG A 25 15.27 3.25 7.73
C ARG A 25 15.69 3.26 9.20
N ASP A 26 15.54 4.41 9.86
CA ASP A 26 15.94 4.59 11.26
C ASP A 26 15.02 3.78 12.20
N GLY A 27 13.81 3.42 11.75
CA GLY A 27 12.92 2.46 12.39
C GLY A 27 13.24 0.98 12.15
N GLY A 28 14.35 0.68 11.47
CA GLY A 28 14.88 -0.69 11.29
C GLY A 28 14.39 -1.42 10.04
N GLU A 29 13.68 -0.76 9.12
CA GLU A 29 13.24 -1.39 7.87
C GLU A 29 14.33 -1.32 6.80
N SER A 30 14.66 -2.47 6.20
CA SER A 30 15.60 -2.56 5.08
C SER A 30 14.95 -2.42 3.70
N PHE A 31 13.62 -2.42 3.64
CA PHE A 31 12.85 -2.40 2.40
C PHE A 31 11.81 -1.28 2.43
N LEU A 32 11.61 -0.64 1.28
CA LEU A 32 10.58 0.36 1.08
C LEU A 32 9.53 -0.15 0.11
N VAL A 33 8.26 -0.12 0.51
CA VAL A 33 7.14 -0.44 -0.38
C VAL A 33 6.72 0.83 -1.12
N ILE A 34 6.95 0.84 -2.44
CA ILE A 34 6.58 1.96 -3.33
C ILE A 34 5.33 1.69 -4.17
N SER A 35 4.84 0.45 -4.16
CA SER A 35 3.64 0.05 -4.89
C SER A 35 3.08 -1.26 -4.31
N VAL A 36 1.77 -1.45 -4.46
CA VAL A 36 1.04 -2.68 -4.07
C VAL A 36 0.33 -3.23 -5.31
N PRO A 37 0.34 -4.55 -5.58
CA PRO A 37 -0.46 -5.16 -6.63
C PRO A 37 -1.95 -4.77 -6.54
N MET A 38 -2.55 -4.38 -7.66
CA MET A 38 -3.98 -4.04 -7.70
C MET A 38 -4.86 -5.23 -7.36
N SER A 39 -4.46 -6.44 -7.72
CA SER A 39 -5.17 -7.68 -7.39
C SER A 39 -5.38 -7.84 -5.88
N LEU A 40 -4.38 -7.45 -5.08
CA LEU A 40 -4.50 -7.46 -3.62
C LEU A 40 -5.53 -6.45 -3.13
N LEU A 41 -5.51 -5.23 -3.65
CA LEU A 41 -6.44 -4.18 -3.21
C LEU A 41 -7.87 -4.42 -3.73
N SER A 42 -8.04 -4.98 -4.92
CA SER A 42 -9.36 -5.21 -5.53
C SER A 42 -10.22 -6.18 -4.73
N ALA A 43 -9.61 -7.11 -3.98
CA ALA A 43 -10.33 -7.97 -3.06
C ALA A 43 -11.03 -7.21 -1.93
N HIS A 44 -10.60 -5.97 -1.66
CA HIS A 44 -11.07 -5.11 -0.57
C HIS A 44 -11.72 -3.81 -1.07
N GLU A 45 -12.27 -3.80 -2.30
CA GLU A 45 -12.84 -2.57 -2.89
C GLU A 45 -13.99 -1.98 -2.05
N ALA A 46 -14.76 -2.82 -1.35
CA ALA A 46 -15.79 -2.38 -0.42
C ALA A 46 -15.23 -1.52 0.73
N GLN A 47 -14.05 -1.88 1.27
CA GLN A 47 -13.40 -1.10 2.31
C GLN A 47 -12.82 0.20 1.74
N ALA A 48 -12.29 0.19 0.52
CA ALA A 48 -11.85 1.41 -0.15
C ALA A 48 -13.01 2.42 -0.31
N LEU A 49 -14.19 1.94 -0.73
CA LEU A 49 -15.39 2.76 -0.80
C LEU A 49 -15.81 3.30 0.58
N THR A 50 -15.76 2.47 1.61
CA THR A 50 -16.10 2.87 2.98
C THR A 50 -15.15 3.94 3.52
N ASN A 51 -13.84 3.78 3.29
CA ASN A 51 -12.82 4.69 3.83
C ASN A 51 -12.69 6.00 3.04
N HIS A 52 -12.96 5.98 1.74
CA HIS A 52 -12.70 7.12 0.86
C HIS A 52 -13.94 7.70 0.17
N GLY A 53 -15.10 7.05 0.28
CA GLY A 53 -16.31 7.42 -0.46
C GLY A 53 -16.18 7.27 -1.99
N GLN A 54 -15.11 6.61 -2.46
CA GLN A 54 -14.77 6.46 -3.88
C GLN A 54 -14.05 5.13 -4.13
N SER A 55 -14.09 4.63 -5.37
CA SER A 55 -13.39 3.41 -5.78
C SER A 55 -11.88 3.61 -5.93
N LEU A 56 -11.13 2.51 -6.04
CA LEU A 56 -9.66 2.49 -6.16
C LEU A 56 -9.14 3.13 -7.47
N ALA A 57 -9.99 3.28 -8.49
CA ALA A 57 -9.61 3.90 -9.77
C ALA A 57 -9.19 5.38 -9.60
N GLN A 58 -9.85 6.11 -8.70
CA GLN A 58 -9.62 7.53 -8.53
C GLN A 58 -8.30 7.85 -7.81
N PRO A 59 -7.97 7.24 -6.64
CA PRO A 59 -6.65 7.38 -6.03
C PRO A 59 -5.51 7.07 -6.99
N ARG A 60 -5.63 5.98 -7.77
CA ARG A 60 -4.62 5.60 -8.76
C ARG A 60 -4.36 6.70 -9.78
N SER A 61 -5.41 7.35 -10.29
CA SER A 61 -5.27 8.46 -11.25
C SER A 61 -4.65 9.73 -10.67
N ARG A 62 -4.64 9.91 -9.33
CA ARG A 62 -4.15 11.12 -8.66
C ARG A 62 -2.80 10.94 -7.96
N GLY A 63 -2.12 9.80 -8.17
CA GLY A 63 -0.79 9.54 -7.63
C GLY A 63 -0.71 8.41 -6.61
N GLY A 64 -1.81 7.67 -6.39
CA GLY A 64 -1.85 6.46 -5.57
C GLY A 64 -2.44 6.67 -4.17
N LEU A 65 -2.09 5.76 -3.26
CA LEU A 65 -2.52 5.77 -1.86
C LEU A 65 -1.35 6.10 -0.95
N SER A 66 -1.60 6.69 0.21
CA SER A 66 -0.59 6.64 1.28
C SER A 66 -0.48 5.20 1.82
N ALA A 67 0.67 4.84 2.36
CA ALA A 67 0.89 3.50 2.92
C ALA A 67 -0.16 3.14 4.00
N CYS A 68 -0.57 4.13 4.79
CA CYS A 68 -1.55 3.96 5.85
C CYS A 68 -2.97 3.67 5.33
N GLU A 69 -3.35 4.27 4.20
CA GLU A 69 -4.63 4.01 3.54
C GLU A 69 -4.66 2.63 2.92
N ALA A 70 -3.58 2.26 2.22
CA ALA A 70 -3.44 0.92 1.64
C ALA A 70 -3.54 -0.17 2.72
N VAL A 71 -2.90 0.01 3.88
CA VAL A 71 -3.03 -0.92 5.01
C VAL A 71 -4.46 -0.99 5.53
N ALA A 72 -5.14 0.15 5.70
CA ALA A 72 -6.52 0.15 6.20
C ALA A 72 -7.49 -0.60 5.26
N ILE A 73 -7.25 -0.51 3.95
CA ILE A 73 -8.01 -1.25 2.93
C ILE A 73 -7.71 -2.75 3.01
N LEU A 74 -6.42 -3.14 3.01
CA LEU A 74 -6.02 -4.56 3.06
C LEU A 74 -6.41 -5.26 4.37
N GLU A 75 -6.55 -4.51 5.46
CA GLU A 75 -6.99 -5.03 6.76
C GLU A 75 -8.52 -4.97 6.97
N ASP A 76 -9.30 -4.59 5.94
CA ASP A 76 -10.76 -4.42 6.00
C ASP A 76 -11.23 -3.63 7.23
N ARG A 77 -10.58 -2.50 7.50
CA ARG A 77 -10.89 -1.67 8.67
C ARG A 77 -10.97 -0.17 8.39
N PRO A 78 -11.60 0.60 9.30
CA PRO A 78 -11.56 2.05 9.24
C PRO A 78 -10.13 2.59 9.23
N TRP A 79 -9.93 3.73 8.54
CA TRP A 79 -8.66 4.43 8.56
C TRP A 79 -8.29 4.84 10.00
N ARG A 80 -7.03 4.58 10.37
CA ARG A 80 -6.42 5.07 11.60
C ARG A 80 -5.00 5.50 11.28
N ARG A 81 -4.50 6.50 11.98
CA ARG A 81 -3.12 6.96 11.81
C ARG A 81 -2.13 5.87 12.21
N MET A 82 -1.13 5.62 11.35
CA MET A 82 0.00 4.73 11.60
C MET A 82 1.32 5.49 11.40
N SER A 83 2.39 5.04 12.06
CA SER A 83 3.73 5.51 11.71
C SER A 83 4.14 5.02 10.32
N LYS A 84 5.12 5.68 9.70
CA LYS A 84 5.64 5.29 8.38
C LYS A 84 6.28 3.90 8.41
N VAL A 85 6.98 3.60 9.50
CA VAL A 85 7.62 2.30 9.76
C VAL A 85 6.58 1.19 9.84
N GLU A 86 5.55 1.36 10.67
CA GLU A 86 4.49 0.36 10.83
C GLU A 86 3.73 0.13 9.53
N ALA A 87 3.34 1.20 8.83
CA ALA A 87 2.60 1.06 7.58
C ALA A 87 3.42 0.36 6.50
N ASN A 88 4.71 0.69 6.36
CA ASN A 88 5.61 0.04 5.42
C ASN A 88 5.78 -1.46 5.74
N ARG A 89 5.98 -1.80 7.02
CA ARG A 89 6.10 -3.18 7.48
C ARG A 89 4.84 -4.00 7.20
N SER A 90 3.66 -3.45 7.49
CA SER A 90 2.37 -4.09 7.22
C SER A 90 2.18 -4.36 5.73
N LEU A 91 2.48 -3.39 4.86
CA LEU A 91 2.39 -3.61 3.41
C LEU A 91 3.36 -4.69 2.92
N ARG A 92 4.60 -4.69 3.42
CA ARG A 92 5.59 -5.72 3.07
C ARG A 92 5.10 -7.11 3.47
N ALA A 93 4.53 -7.25 4.66
CA ALA A 93 3.97 -8.50 5.14
C ALA A 93 2.81 -8.98 4.28
N ALA A 94 1.89 -8.08 3.90
CA ALA A 94 0.75 -8.41 3.04
C ALA A 94 1.21 -8.91 1.66
N ILE A 95 2.17 -8.23 1.03
CA ILE A 95 2.72 -8.64 -0.28
C ILE A 95 3.39 -10.01 -0.18
N ALA A 96 4.22 -10.23 0.84
CA ALA A 96 4.95 -11.49 1.02
C ALA A 96 4.03 -12.70 1.29
N ALA A 97 2.89 -12.49 1.96
CA ALA A 97 1.90 -13.53 2.19
C ALA A 97 1.32 -14.05 0.85
N THR A 98 1.01 -13.13 -0.06
CA THR A 98 0.44 -13.46 -1.39
C THR A 98 1.41 -14.21 -2.29
N ASP A 99 2.70 -13.83 -2.26
CA ASP A 99 3.74 -14.53 -3.03
C ASP A 99 3.88 -15.99 -2.57
N SER A 100 3.71 -16.24 -1.26
CA SER A 100 3.81 -17.58 -0.67
C SER A 100 2.64 -18.48 -1.05
N GLU A 101 1.43 -17.92 -1.16
CA GLU A 101 0.23 -18.64 -1.60
C GLU A 101 0.26 -18.98 -3.09
N SER A 102 0.88 -18.12 -3.91
CA SER A 102 0.99 -18.31 -5.37
C SER A 102 1.95 -19.45 -5.78
N HIS A 103 2.85 -19.89 -4.89
CA HIS A 103 3.81 -20.97 -5.16
C HIS A 103 3.34 -22.37 -4.71
N HIS A 104 2.13 -22.48 -4.14
CA HIS A 104 1.56 -23.75 -3.67
C HIS A 104 0.35 -24.23 -4.51
N GLY A 105 0.19 -23.70 -5.74
CA GLY A 105 -0.88 -24.07 -6.69
C GLY A 105 -0.40 -24.93 -7.85
#